data_AF-A0ABD2L3V6-F1
#
_entry.id   AF-A0ABD2L3V6-F1
#
_cell.length_a   1.000
_cell.length_b   1.000
_cell.length_c   1.000
_cell.angle_alpha   90.00
_cell.angle_beta   90.00
_cell.angle_gamma   90.00
#
_symmetry.space_group_name_H-M   'P 1'
#
loop_
_entity.id
_entity.type
_entity.pdbx_description
1 polymer ?
#
loop_
_entity_poly.entity_id
_entity_poly.type
_entity_poly.pdbx_seq_one_letter_code
_entity_poly.pdbx_strand_id
1 'polypeptide(L)'
;MCGGRWARPRKEQSDEHSLVGWTWKSVPPPLARSSVLPHFLRPMPSPKICHFSSDGRDFVIETVKFASSSDRSDAFNFMQNIFRTNEPITCALQCSASDTSQIFANICANCFKFDLSLVAKNADGEVIAIALNALCDYDDDDWKKKNDGNISAESENGRREFGDDIRNGPYASKNANRLAVFIDWVERDGGVLLAPGTVRRAMKLEIIAVHPENGRLGLASNLLRSSIQLAHSFGCSHLITCATAVASQNLFRKFGFKTIRKVPFHSFLDDGVPIFAGVHDNGEGAELMILSI
;
A
#
# COMPACT_ATOMS: atom_id res chain seq x y z
N MET A 1 63.46 -24.16 21.35
CA MET A 1 62.20 -24.90 21.09
C MET A 1 61.26 -24.64 22.26
N CYS A 2 60.04 -24.16 21.96
CA CYS A 2 58.80 -24.10 22.76
C CYS A 2 58.90 -23.76 24.27
N GLY A 3 58.21 -22.79 24.86
CA GLY A 3 57.05 -21.99 24.45
C GLY A 3 56.29 -21.59 25.73
N GLY A 4 55.58 -20.44 25.69
CA GLY A 4 54.46 -20.14 26.60
C GLY A 4 54.77 -19.39 27.90
N ARG A 5 54.82 -18.06 27.85
CA ARG A 5 54.70 -17.18 29.03
C ARG A 5 53.35 -16.46 28.96
N TRP A 6 52.47 -16.75 29.91
CA TRP A 6 51.17 -16.12 30.08
C TRP A 6 51.35 -14.69 30.59
N ALA A 7 50.80 -13.71 29.87
CA ALA A 7 50.65 -12.33 30.33
C ALA A 7 49.20 -11.88 30.13
N ARG A 8 48.68 -11.19 31.16
CA ARG A 8 47.30 -10.73 31.32
C ARG A 8 46.85 -9.80 30.18
N PRO A 9 45.55 -9.75 29.83
CA PRO A 9 45.05 -8.78 28.87
C PRO A 9 44.97 -7.38 29.48
N ARG A 10 45.46 -6.41 28.70
CA ARG A 10 45.31 -4.97 28.88
C ARG A 10 44.03 -4.56 28.14
N LYS A 11 43.21 -3.69 28.77
CA LYS A 11 42.00 -3.11 28.17
C LYS A 11 42.35 -2.33 26.91
N GLU A 12 41.62 -2.58 25.83
CA GLU A 12 41.52 -1.68 24.69
C GLU A 12 40.06 -1.66 24.23
N GLN A 13 39.49 -0.45 24.21
CA GLN A 13 38.23 -0.11 23.57
C GLN A 13 38.44 -0.11 22.06
N SER A 14 37.54 -0.75 21.31
CA SER A 14 37.05 -0.22 20.03
C SER A 14 35.87 -1.04 19.51
N ASP A 15 34.85 -0.31 19.10
CA ASP A 15 33.87 -0.62 18.07
C ASP A 15 32.68 -1.53 18.44
N GLU A 16 31.68 -0.89 19.06
CA GLU A 16 30.27 -1.25 18.89
C GLU A 16 29.90 -1.13 17.40
N HIS A 17 29.84 -2.26 16.71
CA HIS A 17 29.12 -2.36 15.45
C HIS A 17 27.62 -2.25 15.73
N SER A 18 27.08 -1.07 15.46
CA SER A 18 25.65 -0.76 15.40
C SER A 18 24.97 -1.60 14.31
N LEU A 19 24.39 -2.73 14.70
CA LEU A 19 23.40 -3.46 13.91
C LEU A 19 22.04 -2.81 14.15
N VAL A 20 21.66 -1.85 13.31
CA VAL A 20 20.34 -1.22 13.40
C VAL A 20 19.77 -0.92 12.01
N GLY A 21 19.16 -1.93 11.39
CA GLY A 21 18.26 -1.78 10.24
C GLY A 21 16.90 -2.37 10.60
N TRP A 22 15.95 -1.53 10.98
CA TRP A 22 14.60 -1.97 11.37
C TRP A 22 13.76 -2.24 10.12
N THR A 23 13.53 -3.51 9.83
CA THR A 23 12.49 -3.97 8.90
C THR A 23 11.12 -3.97 9.60
N TRP A 24 10.03 -4.04 8.81
CA TRP A 24 8.61 -4.09 9.19
C TRP A 24 8.24 -5.17 10.24
N LYS A 25 8.75 -5.07 11.47
CA LYS A 25 8.36 -5.89 12.61
C LYS A 25 8.04 -5.01 13.82
N SER A 26 6.95 -5.39 14.48
CA SER A 26 6.38 -4.87 15.75
C SER A 26 5.75 -3.47 15.71
N VAL A 27 4.41 -3.46 15.56
CA VAL A 27 3.55 -2.39 16.08
C VAL A 27 3.69 -2.41 17.62
N PRO A 28 4.11 -1.31 18.28
CA PRO A 28 4.08 -1.27 19.74
C PRO A 28 2.61 -1.31 20.23
N PRO A 29 2.33 -1.91 21.40
CA PRO A 29 0.98 -1.95 21.94
C PRO A 29 0.44 -0.53 22.14
N PRO A 30 -0.88 -0.32 22.00
CA PRO A 30 -1.45 1.02 22.10
C PRO A 30 -1.16 1.61 23.47
N LEU A 31 -0.45 2.74 23.48
CA LEU A 31 -0.39 3.60 24.65
C LEU A 31 -1.83 3.99 25.02
N ALA A 32 -2.14 3.86 26.31
CA ALA A 32 -3.46 4.10 26.86
C ALA A 32 -3.98 5.49 26.43
N ARG A 33 -5.26 5.50 26.07
CA ARG A 33 -6.05 6.63 25.57
C ARG A 33 -5.76 7.94 26.31
N SER A 34 -5.45 8.99 25.55
CA SER A 34 -5.80 10.37 25.90
C SER A 34 -7.07 10.74 25.13
N SER A 35 -8.16 10.93 25.85
CA SER A 35 -9.50 11.20 25.34
C SER A 35 -9.68 12.68 24.97
N VAL A 36 -9.03 13.11 23.90
CA VAL A 36 -9.31 14.44 23.31
C VAL A 36 -9.52 14.29 21.82
N LEU A 37 -10.78 14.08 21.43
CA LEU A 37 -11.22 14.20 20.04
C LEU A 37 -11.05 15.67 19.62
N PRO A 38 -10.31 15.98 18.54
CA PRO A 38 -10.29 17.34 18.02
C PRO A 38 -11.69 17.73 17.53
N HIS A 39 -12.23 18.84 18.06
CA HIS A 39 -13.53 19.44 17.75
C HIS A 39 -13.60 20.05 16.33
N PHE A 40 -13.37 19.25 15.29
CA PHE A 40 -13.60 19.65 13.90
C PHE A 40 -14.17 18.50 13.06
N LEU A 41 -15.24 17.86 13.54
CA LEU A 41 -16.11 17.07 12.67
C LEU A 41 -17.30 17.95 12.27
N ARG A 42 -17.17 18.70 11.17
CA ARG A 42 -18.37 19.06 10.41
C ARG A 42 -19.00 17.75 9.96
N PRO A 43 -20.33 17.56 10.05
CA PRO A 43 -20.97 16.39 9.50
C PRO A 43 -20.58 16.28 8.02
N MET A 44 -19.94 15.17 7.67
CA MET A 44 -19.73 14.81 6.27
C MET A 44 -21.10 14.80 5.58
N PRO A 45 -21.22 15.25 4.32
CA PRO A 45 -22.44 15.06 3.58
C PRO A 45 -22.78 13.56 3.61
N SER A 46 -24.01 13.26 4.04
CA SER A 46 -24.56 11.91 4.05
C SER A 46 -24.32 11.22 2.70
N PRO A 47 -24.00 9.91 2.67
CA PRO A 47 -23.75 9.16 1.43
C PRO A 47 -24.84 9.50 0.41
N LYS A 48 -24.44 10.13 -0.71
CA LYS A 48 -25.39 10.44 -1.78
C LYS A 48 -25.73 9.14 -2.48
N ILE A 49 -26.93 8.63 -2.22
CA ILE A 49 -27.54 7.57 -3.00
C ILE A 49 -27.74 8.14 -4.41
N CYS A 50 -27.01 7.60 -5.39
CA CYS A 50 -27.20 7.95 -6.79
C CYS A 50 -27.88 6.75 -7.46
N HIS A 51 -29.09 6.95 -7.99
CA HIS A 51 -29.74 5.96 -8.83
C HIS A 51 -29.11 6.01 -10.22
N PHE A 52 -28.67 4.87 -10.74
CA PHE A 52 -28.31 4.75 -12.15
C PHE A 52 -28.91 3.48 -12.73
N SER A 53 -29.58 3.62 -13.88
CA SER A 53 -30.11 2.49 -14.63
C SER A 53 -29.18 2.26 -15.83
N SER A 54 -28.73 1.02 -15.99
CA SER A 54 -27.96 0.56 -17.16
C SER A 54 -28.49 -0.79 -17.61
N ASP A 55 -28.78 -0.96 -18.90
CA ASP A 55 -29.21 -2.22 -19.51
C ASP A 55 -30.41 -2.91 -18.81
N GLY A 56 -31.42 -2.13 -18.39
CA GLY A 56 -32.65 -2.68 -17.81
C GLY A 56 -32.47 -3.34 -16.42
N ARG A 57 -31.28 -3.22 -15.82
CA ARG A 57 -31.03 -3.55 -14.42
C ARG A 57 -31.04 -2.26 -13.61
N ASP A 58 -31.92 -2.20 -12.61
CA ASP A 58 -31.86 -1.19 -11.59
C ASP A 58 -30.68 -1.49 -10.69
N PHE A 59 -29.58 -0.77 -10.90
CA PHE A 59 -28.47 -0.78 -9.96
C PHE A 59 -28.78 0.23 -8.88
N VAL A 60 -29.26 -0.25 -7.74
CA VAL A 60 -29.19 0.53 -6.51
C VAL A 60 -27.70 0.71 -6.23
N ILE A 61 -27.19 1.94 -6.20
CA ILE A 61 -25.88 2.17 -5.58
C ILE A 61 -26.06 1.93 -4.08
N GLU A 62 -25.84 0.67 -3.72
CA GLU A 62 -24.91 0.25 -2.69
C GLU A 62 -24.25 1.41 -1.97
N THR A 63 -24.61 1.61 -0.71
CA THR A 63 -24.12 2.74 0.07
C THR A 63 -22.59 2.67 0.13
N VAL A 64 -21.89 3.57 -0.57
CA VAL A 64 -20.48 3.84 -0.28
C VAL A 64 -20.47 4.40 1.12
N LYS A 65 -20.15 3.54 2.08
CA LYS A 65 -20.11 3.88 3.49
C LYS A 65 -18.68 3.72 4.00
N PHE A 66 -18.40 4.41 5.10
CA PHE A 66 -17.25 4.07 5.92
C PHE A 66 -17.28 2.60 6.27
N ALA A 67 -16.14 1.94 6.09
CA ALA A 67 -15.96 0.58 6.55
C ALA A 67 -16.04 0.59 8.08
N SER A 68 -17.11 0.03 8.62
CA SER A 68 -17.24 -0.18 10.06
C SER A 68 -16.36 -1.34 10.51
N SER A 69 -16.21 -1.51 11.83
CA SER A 69 -15.47 -2.65 12.40
C SER A 69 -16.01 -4.00 11.93
N SER A 70 -17.33 -4.14 11.70
CA SER A 70 -17.93 -5.36 11.15
C SER A 70 -17.59 -5.59 9.67
N ASP A 71 -17.29 -4.53 8.90
CA ASP A 71 -16.94 -4.67 7.48
C ASP A 71 -15.48 -5.10 7.28
N ARG A 72 -14.64 -5.08 8.34
CA ARG A 72 -13.22 -5.43 8.24
C ARG A 72 -12.99 -6.87 7.79
N SER A 73 -13.75 -7.82 8.33
CA SER A 73 -13.67 -9.22 7.92
C SER A 73 -14.14 -9.41 6.49
N ASP A 74 -15.22 -8.73 6.09
CA ASP A 74 -15.74 -8.78 4.71
C ASP A 74 -14.73 -8.20 3.72
N ALA A 75 -14.09 -7.07 4.04
CA ALA A 75 -13.04 -6.47 3.20
C ALA A 75 -11.82 -7.37 3.09
N PHE A 76 -11.40 -8.01 4.19
CA PHE A 76 -10.32 -9.00 4.15
C PHE A 76 -10.66 -10.22 3.28
N ASN A 77 -11.89 -10.74 3.42
CA ASN A 77 -12.39 -11.84 2.60
C ASN A 77 -12.47 -11.44 1.12
N PHE A 78 -12.92 -10.21 0.83
CA PHE A 78 -12.93 -9.66 -0.52
C PHE A 78 -11.51 -9.61 -1.10
N MET A 79 -10.53 -9.14 -0.31
CA MET A 79 -9.14 -9.14 -0.78
C MET A 79 -8.64 -10.55 -1.09
N GLN A 80 -8.88 -11.52 -0.21
CA GLN A 80 -8.40 -12.90 -0.36
C GLN A 80 -9.05 -13.64 -1.54
N ASN A 81 -10.35 -13.42 -1.76
CA ASN A 81 -11.12 -14.20 -2.72
C ASN A 81 -11.24 -13.52 -4.08
N ILE A 82 -11.25 -12.18 -4.11
CA ILE A 82 -11.50 -11.39 -5.31
C ILE A 82 -10.24 -10.63 -5.72
N PHE A 83 -9.66 -9.80 -4.85
CA PHE A 83 -8.50 -8.98 -5.24
C PHE A 83 -7.29 -9.84 -5.60
N ARG A 84 -6.87 -10.79 -4.75
CA ARG A 84 -5.73 -11.69 -4.99
C ARG A 84 -5.81 -12.44 -6.32
N THR A 85 -7.02 -12.79 -6.76
CA THR A 85 -7.25 -13.63 -7.95
C THR A 85 -7.43 -12.80 -9.22
N ASN A 86 -7.47 -11.47 -9.10
CA ASN A 86 -7.68 -10.55 -10.22
C ASN A 86 -6.63 -9.43 -10.29
N GLU A 87 -5.83 -9.22 -9.26
CA GLU A 87 -4.79 -8.20 -9.25
C GLU A 87 -3.55 -8.71 -10.04
N PRO A 88 -2.98 -7.90 -10.95
CA PRO A 88 -1.92 -8.35 -11.86
C PRO A 88 -0.70 -9.00 -11.22
N ILE A 89 -0.11 -8.41 -10.19
CA ILE A 89 1.17 -8.89 -9.64
C ILE A 89 0.99 -10.10 -8.72
N THR A 90 -0.13 -10.21 -8.01
CA THR A 90 -0.51 -11.39 -7.23
C THR A 90 -0.84 -12.57 -8.14
N CYS A 91 -1.51 -12.34 -9.27
CA CYS A 91 -1.73 -13.35 -10.31
C CYS A 91 -0.44 -13.82 -10.97
N ALA A 92 0.46 -12.89 -11.34
CA ALA A 92 1.74 -13.23 -11.96
C ALA A 92 2.62 -14.11 -11.05
N LEU A 93 2.57 -13.87 -9.73
CA LEU A 93 3.25 -14.70 -8.73
C LEU A 93 2.50 -15.98 -8.36
N GLN A 94 1.29 -16.19 -8.92
CA GLN A 94 0.40 -17.31 -8.58
C GLN A 94 0.16 -17.41 -7.07
N CYS A 95 -0.01 -16.27 -6.40
CA CYS A 95 -0.14 -16.21 -4.95
C CYS A 95 -1.32 -17.06 -4.45
N SER A 96 -1.05 -17.97 -3.53
CA SER A 96 -2.06 -18.67 -2.74
C SER A 96 -2.67 -17.76 -1.68
N ALA A 97 -3.80 -18.18 -1.09
CA ALA A 97 -4.40 -17.45 0.03
C ALA A 97 -3.44 -17.34 1.23
N SER A 98 -2.59 -18.34 1.45
CA SER A 98 -1.55 -18.31 2.51
C SER A 98 -0.44 -17.32 2.22
N ASP A 99 -0.07 -17.11 0.95
CA ASP A 99 0.94 -16.12 0.58
C ASP A 99 0.49 -14.71 0.94
N THR A 100 -0.77 -14.36 0.65
CA THR A 100 -1.26 -12.99 0.84
C THR A 100 -1.87 -12.71 2.20
N SER A 101 -2.23 -13.73 2.99
CA SER A 101 -2.97 -13.57 4.24
C SER A 101 -2.33 -12.55 5.20
N GLN A 102 -1.03 -12.68 5.47
CA GLN A 102 -0.35 -11.81 6.43
C GLN A 102 -0.18 -10.38 5.92
N ILE A 103 0.20 -10.20 4.64
CA ILE A 103 0.35 -8.86 4.05
C ILE A 103 -1.00 -8.14 3.96
N PHE A 104 -2.07 -8.85 3.58
CA PHE A 104 -3.42 -8.30 3.56
C PHE A 104 -3.95 -7.98 4.96
N ALA A 105 -3.62 -8.79 5.96
CA ALA A 105 -3.97 -8.50 7.35
C ALA A 105 -3.27 -7.22 7.83
N ASN A 106 -2.01 -7.00 7.44
CA ASN A 106 -1.26 -5.77 7.72
C ASN A 106 -1.87 -4.55 7.01
N ILE A 107 -2.25 -4.68 5.74
CA ILE A 107 -2.96 -3.62 4.98
C ILE A 107 -4.26 -3.26 5.69
N CYS A 108 -5.11 -4.24 6.02
CA CYS A 108 -6.33 -3.99 6.81
C CYS A 108 -6.02 -3.34 8.15
N ALA A 109 -5.02 -3.85 8.89
CA ALA A 109 -4.66 -3.27 10.18
C ALA A 109 -4.26 -1.79 10.06
N ASN A 110 -3.63 -1.39 8.96
CA ASN A 110 -3.28 0.00 8.70
C ASN A 110 -4.49 0.84 8.25
N CYS A 111 -5.26 0.35 7.27
CA CYS A 111 -6.37 1.10 6.66
C CYS A 111 -7.62 1.23 7.54
N PHE A 112 -7.72 0.44 8.61
CA PHE A 112 -8.80 0.49 9.59
C PHE A 112 -8.37 1.16 10.92
N LYS A 113 -7.21 1.82 10.97
CA LYS A 113 -6.84 2.68 12.12
C LYS A 113 -7.76 3.88 12.25
N PHE A 114 -8.26 4.36 11.11
CA PHE A 114 -9.15 5.50 10.99
C PHE A 114 -10.33 5.12 10.11
N ASP A 115 -11.47 5.79 10.30
CA ASP A 115 -12.65 5.62 9.46
C ASP A 115 -12.44 6.34 8.13
N LEU A 116 -11.57 5.80 7.27
CA LEU A 116 -11.21 6.34 5.96
C LEU A 116 -11.46 5.34 4.81
N SER A 117 -11.51 4.05 5.13
CA SER A 117 -11.77 3.00 4.15
C SER A 117 -13.25 2.95 3.78
N LEU A 118 -13.53 2.56 2.55
CA LEU A 118 -14.86 2.53 1.95
C LEU A 118 -15.18 1.14 1.41
N VAL A 119 -16.44 0.75 1.54
CA VAL A 119 -16.98 -0.46 0.92
C VAL A 119 -18.26 -0.13 0.14
N ALA A 120 -18.50 -0.87 -0.94
CA ALA A 120 -19.80 -0.94 -1.60
C ALA A 120 -20.39 -2.34 -1.36
N LYS A 121 -21.67 -2.39 -0.98
CA LYS A 121 -22.39 -3.62 -0.65
C LYS A 121 -23.67 -3.76 -1.48
N ASN A 122 -23.90 -4.93 -2.05
CA ASN A 122 -25.11 -5.24 -2.82
C ASN A 122 -26.38 -5.30 -1.96
N ALA A 123 -27.52 -5.56 -2.59
CA ALA A 123 -28.82 -5.65 -1.91
C ALA A 123 -28.85 -6.75 -0.83
N ASP A 124 -28.03 -7.78 -0.98
CA ASP A 124 -27.88 -8.90 -0.03
C ASP A 124 -26.87 -8.58 1.09
N GLY A 125 -26.24 -7.40 1.04
CA GLY A 125 -25.26 -6.94 2.03
C GLY A 125 -23.83 -7.44 1.80
N GLU A 126 -23.57 -8.08 0.67
CA GLU A 126 -22.25 -8.60 0.31
C GLU A 126 -21.34 -7.50 -0.21
N VAL A 127 -20.07 -7.47 0.21
CA VAL A 127 -19.10 -6.51 -0.31
C VAL A 127 -18.75 -6.86 -1.75
N ILE A 128 -19.02 -5.93 -2.69
CA ILE A 128 -18.66 -6.10 -4.10
C ILE A 128 -17.62 -5.08 -4.59
N ALA A 129 -17.25 -4.09 -3.77
CA ALA A 129 -16.12 -3.22 -4.05
C ALA A 129 -15.53 -2.64 -2.77
N ILE A 130 -14.24 -2.34 -2.81
CA ILE A 130 -13.50 -1.75 -1.68
C ILE A 130 -12.58 -0.62 -2.17
N ALA A 131 -12.41 0.39 -1.33
CA ALA A 131 -11.29 1.31 -1.37
C ALA A 131 -10.67 1.43 0.03
N LEU A 132 -9.47 0.88 0.21
CA LEU A 132 -8.78 0.87 1.49
C LEU A 132 -7.80 2.04 1.56
N ASN A 133 -8.07 2.96 2.48
CA ASN A 133 -7.31 4.18 2.65
C ASN A 133 -6.56 4.18 3.98
N ALA A 134 -5.33 4.65 3.98
CA ALA A 134 -4.52 4.88 5.16
C ALA A 134 -4.13 6.35 5.27
N LEU A 135 -4.00 6.86 6.49
CA LEU A 135 -3.48 8.20 6.74
C LEU A 135 -1.96 8.13 6.93
N CYS A 136 -1.25 9.04 6.28
CA CYS A 136 0.20 9.17 6.39
C CYS A 136 0.53 10.60 6.85
N ASP A 137 1.01 10.71 8.08
CA ASP A 137 1.67 11.93 8.56
C ASP A 137 3.16 11.84 8.23
N TYR A 138 3.73 12.90 7.66
CA TYR A 138 5.14 12.98 7.33
C TYR A 138 5.80 13.95 8.31
N ASP A 139 6.73 13.44 9.11
CA ASP A 139 7.63 14.24 9.93
C ASP A 139 9.07 14.17 9.41
N ASP A 140 9.89 15.10 9.91
CA ASP A 140 11.30 15.25 9.53
C ASP A 140 12.17 14.02 9.80
N ASP A 141 11.83 13.25 10.83
CA ASP A 141 12.65 12.16 11.33
C ASP A 141 12.37 10.86 10.57
N ASP A 142 11.12 10.57 10.24
CA ASP A 142 10.73 9.44 9.40
C ASP A 142 11.19 9.62 7.95
N TRP A 143 11.23 10.86 7.46
CA TRP A 143 11.81 11.19 6.17
C TRP A 143 13.31 10.87 6.12
N LYS A 144 14.08 11.31 7.12
CA LYS A 144 15.53 11.08 7.16
C LYS A 144 15.88 9.59 7.21
N LYS A 145 15.18 8.80 8.04
CA LYS A 145 15.41 7.34 8.14
C LYS A 145 15.10 6.55 6.86
N LYS A 146 14.20 7.05 6.00
CA LYS A 146 13.88 6.40 4.73
C LYS A 146 14.89 6.71 3.62
N ASN A 147 15.68 7.78 3.77
CA ASN A 147 16.59 8.28 2.73
C ASN A 147 18.05 8.38 3.20
N ASP A 148 18.37 7.94 4.42
CA ASP A 148 19.76 7.84 4.91
C ASP A 148 20.49 6.60 4.35
N GLY A 149 19.74 5.66 3.75
CA GLY A 149 20.28 4.51 3.04
C GLY A 149 20.98 4.93 1.76
N ASN A 150 22.27 4.59 1.66
CA ASN A 150 23.11 4.83 0.49
C ASN A 150 22.40 4.37 -0.79
N ILE A 151 22.22 5.29 -1.73
CA ILE A 151 21.60 5.05 -3.04
C ILE A 151 22.45 3.98 -3.73
N SER A 152 22.01 2.72 -3.71
CA SER A 152 22.59 1.73 -4.61
C SER A 152 22.22 2.19 -6.01
N ALA A 153 23.20 2.69 -6.76
CA ALA A 153 23.05 3.16 -8.12
C ALA A 153 22.13 2.23 -8.92
N GLU A 154 21.18 2.82 -9.66
CA GLU A 154 20.46 2.08 -10.69
C GLU A 154 21.49 1.32 -11.52
N SER A 155 21.32 0.00 -11.69
CA SER A 155 22.30 -0.77 -12.45
C SER A 155 22.34 -0.26 -13.90
N GLU A 156 23.48 -0.41 -14.57
CA GLU A 156 23.76 0.09 -15.93
C GLU A 156 22.76 -0.34 -17.01
N ASN A 157 21.80 -1.24 -16.72
CA ASN A 157 20.77 -1.71 -17.65
C ASN A 157 19.33 -1.49 -17.17
N GLY A 158 19.11 -0.74 -16.08
CA GLY A 158 17.78 -0.48 -15.53
C GLY A 158 17.09 -1.71 -14.93
N ARG A 159 17.82 -2.80 -14.67
CA ARG A 159 17.35 -3.97 -13.91
C ARG A 159 18.06 -4.04 -12.56
N ARG A 160 17.39 -4.55 -11.53
CA ARG A 160 17.95 -4.69 -10.19
C ARG A 160 17.60 -6.05 -9.60
N GLU A 161 18.58 -6.65 -8.95
CA GLU A 161 18.44 -7.91 -8.20
C GLU A 161 17.97 -7.61 -6.78
N PHE A 162 16.94 -8.32 -6.33
CA PHE A 162 16.31 -8.16 -5.02
C PHE A 162 16.28 -9.44 -4.19
N GLY A 163 16.94 -10.52 -4.64
CA GLY A 163 16.92 -11.81 -3.96
C GLY A 163 17.29 -11.74 -2.48
N ASP A 164 18.26 -10.91 -2.08
CA ASP A 164 18.61 -10.70 -0.68
C ASP A 164 17.52 -9.96 0.11
N ASP A 165 16.94 -8.90 -0.46
CA ASP A 165 15.84 -8.16 0.16
C ASP A 165 14.60 -9.07 0.35
N ILE A 166 14.32 -9.92 -0.64
CA ILE A 166 13.21 -10.88 -0.64
C ILE A 166 13.46 -12.00 0.40
N ARG A 167 14.68 -12.54 0.47
CA ARG A 167 15.05 -13.58 1.45
C ARG A 167 14.95 -13.07 2.88
N ASN A 168 15.34 -11.82 3.11
CA ASN A 168 15.33 -11.18 4.43
C ASN A 168 14.03 -10.44 4.76
N GLY A 169 13.01 -10.56 3.90
CA GLY A 169 11.72 -9.92 4.08
C GLY A 169 10.97 -10.41 5.33
N PRO A 170 9.98 -9.64 5.80
CA PRO A 170 9.35 -9.88 7.10
C PRO A 170 8.34 -11.05 7.10
N TYR A 171 7.95 -11.54 5.93
CA TYR A 171 6.94 -12.59 5.76
C TYR A 171 7.59 -13.97 5.59
N ALA A 172 6.87 -15.00 6.02
CA ALA A 172 7.31 -16.39 5.85
C ALA A 172 7.27 -16.86 4.39
N SER A 173 6.34 -16.32 3.59
CA SER A 173 6.22 -16.65 2.16
C SER A 173 7.18 -15.81 1.31
N LYS A 174 7.93 -16.47 0.41
CA LYS A 174 8.76 -15.79 -0.60
C LYS A 174 7.91 -14.88 -1.50
N ASN A 175 6.70 -15.29 -1.87
CA ASN A 175 5.79 -14.48 -2.69
C ASN A 175 5.28 -13.25 -1.93
N ALA A 176 4.98 -13.38 -0.63
CA ALA A 176 4.64 -12.22 0.19
C ALA A 176 5.79 -11.21 0.26
N ASN A 177 7.03 -11.70 0.42
CA ASN A 177 8.21 -10.84 0.42
C ASN A 177 8.46 -10.19 -0.95
N ARG A 178 8.26 -10.91 -2.06
CA ARG A 178 8.32 -10.34 -3.43
C ARG A 178 7.37 -9.17 -3.60
N LEU A 179 6.11 -9.32 -3.18
CA LEU A 179 5.13 -8.23 -3.21
C LEU A 179 5.57 -7.05 -2.35
N ALA A 180 5.96 -7.30 -1.11
CA ALA A 180 6.34 -6.25 -0.16
C ALA A 180 7.56 -5.46 -0.61
N VAL A 181 8.62 -6.15 -1.04
CA VAL A 181 9.85 -5.52 -1.52
C VAL A 181 9.59 -4.74 -2.81
N PHE A 182 8.75 -5.26 -3.72
CA PHE A 182 8.41 -4.55 -4.94
C PHE A 182 7.63 -3.27 -4.67
N ILE A 183 6.59 -3.32 -3.83
CA ILE A 183 5.82 -2.12 -3.46
C ILE A 183 6.71 -1.11 -2.73
N ASP A 184 7.53 -1.55 -1.78
CA ASP A 184 8.48 -0.68 -1.09
C ASP A 184 9.45 -0.02 -2.08
N TRP A 185 9.95 -0.77 -3.08
CA TRP A 185 10.81 -0.23 -4.12
C TRP A 185 10.11 0.79 -5.04
N VAL A 186 8.84 0.57 -5.38
CA VAL A 186 8.04 1.53 -6.17
C VAL A 186 7.78 2.80 -5.37
N GLU A 187 7.59 2.67 -4.06
CA GLU A 187 7.31 3.79 -3.15
C GLU A 187 8.57 4.49 -2.65
N ARG A 188 9.74 3.86 -2.79
CA ARG A 188 11.05 4.41 -2.44
C ARG A 188 11.25 5.73 -3.17
N ASP A 189 11.87 6.70 -2.52
CA ASP A 189 12.13 8.05 -3.03
C ASP A 189 10.88 8.87 -3.43
N GLY A 190 9.68 8.29 -3.42
CA GLY A 190 8.41 9.01 -3.58
C GLY A 190 8.24 10.08 -2.53
N GLY A 191 8.86 9.88 -1.36
CA GLY A 191 8.88 10.92 -0.34
C GLY A 191 9.78 12.12 -0.66
N VAL A 192 10.64 12.11 -1.68
CA VAL A 192 11.43 13.32 -2.04
C VAL A 192 10.48 14.44 -2.48
N LEU A 193 9.35 14.07 -3.09
CA LEU A 193 8.25 14.96 -3.42
C LEU A 193 7.29 15.21 -2.24
N LEU A 194 7.38 14.41 -1.18
CA LEU A 194 6.62 14.54 0.07
C LEU A 194 7.53 15.01 1.22
N ALA A 195 8.67 15.62 0.88
CA ALA A 195 9.66 16.01 1.86
C ALA A 195 8.99 16.91 2.92
N PRO A 196 9.39 16.79 4.19
CA PRO A 196 8.90 17.63 5.28
C PRO A 196 8.95 19.11 4.88
N GLY A 197 7.84 19.82 5.08
CA GLY A 197 7.64 21.20 4.61
C GLY A 197 6.89 21.34 3.29
N THR A 198 6.85 20.28 2.46
CA THR A 198 6.02 20.21 1.24
C THR A 198 4.68 19.52 1.52
N VAL A 199 4.71 18.39 2.22
CA VAL A 199 3.52 17.61 2.57
C VAL A 199 3.60 17.18 4.03
N ARG A 200 2.76 17.75 4.89
CA ARG A 200 2.68 17.33 6.30
C ARG A 200 1.79 16.10 6.50
N ARG A 201 0.76 15.99 5.68
CA ARG A 201 -0.25 14.94 5.74
C ARG A 201 -0.75 14.60 4.36
N ALA A 202 -0.77 13.31 4.07
CA ALA A 202 -1.37 12.73 2.88
C ALA A 202 -2.25 11.54 3.24
N MET A 203 -3.16 11.19 2.35
CA MET A 203 -3.86 9.92 2.40
C MET A 203 -3.26 8.99 1.35
N LYS A 204 -3.11 7.71 1.69
CA LYS A 204 -2.66 6.66 0.78
C LYS A 204 -3.82 5.74 0.46
N LEU A 205 -4.14 5.60 -0.82
CA LEU A 205 -5.08 4.60 -1.32
C LEU A 205 -4.30 3.32 -1.61
N GLU A 206 -4.34 2.38 -0.66
CA GLU A 206 -3.59 1.12 -0.70
C GLU A 206 -4.23 0.13 -1.69
N ILE A 207 -5.56 0.02 -1.68
CA ILE A 207 -6.30 -0.93 -2.52
C ILE A 207 -7.53 -0.23 -3.07
N ILE A 208 -7.77 -0.36 -4.37
CA ILE A 208 -9.07 -0.09 -4.98
C ILE A 208 -9.44 -1.27 -5.87
N ALA A 209 -10.61 -1.87 -5.62
CA ALA A 209 -11.00 -3.08 -6.31
C ALA A 209 -12.53 -3.19 -6.40
N VAL A 210 -12.98 -3.78 -7.50
CA VAL A 210 -14.39 -4.04 -7.79
C VAL A 210 -14.51 -5.50 -8.22
N HIS A 211 -15.56 -6.16 -7.77
CA HIS A 211 -15.88 -7.51 -8.17
C HIS A 211 -16.02 -7.58 -9.71
N PRO A 212 -15.42 -8.57 -10.41
CA PRO A 212 -15.41 -8.61 -11.87
C PRO A 212 -16.80 -8.53 -12.51
N GLU A 213 -17.80 -9.17 -11.90
CA GLU A 213 -19.19 -9.17 -12.39
C GLU A 213 -19.89 -7.80 -12.25
N ASN A 214 -19.32 -6.90 -11.45
CA ASN A 214 -19.82 -5.54 -11.20
C ASN A 214 -18.92 -4.46 -11.83
N GLY A 215 -18.00 -4.88 -12.71
CA GLY A 215 -17.14 -3.98 -13.45
C GLY A 215 -17.93 -3.01 -14.35
N ARG A 216 -17.30 -1.87 -14.68
CA ARG A 216 -17.84 -0.85 -15.60
C ARG A 216 -19.14 -0.14 -15.14
N LEU A 217 -19.62 -0.40 -13.93
CA LEU A 217 -20.77 0.29 -13.32
C LEU A 217 -20.41 1.61 -12.61
N GLY A 218 -19.16 2.08 -12.75
CA GLY A 218 -18.70 3.32 -12.12
C GLY A 218 -18.36 3.22 -10.63
N LEU A 219 -18.41 2.03 -10.02
CA LEU A 219 -18.10 1.79 -8.60
C LEU A 219 -16.72 2.32 -8.19
N ALA A 220 -15.66 1.95 -8.93
CA ALA A 220 -14.31 2.44 -8.64
C ALA A 220 -14.19 3.97 -8.73
N SER A 221 -14.86 4.60 -9.70
CA SER A 221 -14.88 6.07 -9.83
C SER A 221 -15.58 6.73 -8.64
N ASN A 222 -16.67 6.14 -8.14
CA ASN A 222 -17.39 6.66 -6.98
C ASN A 222 -16.59 6.47 -5.68
N LEU A 223 -15.94 5.32 -5.51
CA LEU A 223 -15.04 5.06 -4.38
C LEU A 223 -13.84 6.02 -4.39
N LEU A 224 -13.23 6.26 -5.54
CA LEU A 224 -12.12 7.21 -5.69
C LEU A 224 -12.56 8.65 -5.39
N ARG A 225 -13.70 9.09 -5.95
CA ARG A 225 -14.26 10.42 -5.66
C ARG A 225 -14.51 10.62 -4.16
N SER A 226 -15.07 9.60 -3.51
CA SER A 226 -15.33 9.63 -2.07
C SER A 226 -14.03 9.66 -1.27
N SER A 227 -13.01 8.90 -1.69
CA SER A 227 -11.67 8.93 -1.10
C SER A 227 -11.02 10.32 -1.21
N ILE A 228 -11.15 10.99 -2.35
CA ILE A 228 -10.66 12.37 -2.53
C ILE A 228 -11.35 13.33 -1.54
N GLN A 229 -12.67 13.22 -1.38
CA GLN A 229 -13.42 14.04 -0.41
C GLN A 229 -12.99 13.77 1.03
N LEU A 230 -12.69 12.51 1.38
CA LEU A 230 -12.17 12.13 2.69
C LEU A 230 -10.78 12.70 2.95
N ALA A 231 -9.89 12.64 1.96
CA ALA A 231 -8.56 13.22 2.10
C ALA A 231 -8.65 14.72 2.44
N HIS A 232 -9.52 15.47 1.76
CA HIS A 232 -9.80 16.88 2.09
C HIS A 232 -10.31 17.07 3.53
N SER A 233 -11.28 16.26 3.97
CA SER A 233 -11.88 16.41 5.30
C SER A 233 -10.91 16.09 6.43
N PHE A 234 -9.88 15.29 6.16
CA PHE A 234 -8.81 14.97 7.11
C PHE A 234 -7.61 15.93 7.03
N GLY A 235 -7.70 16.99 6.22
CA GLY A 235 -6.64 17.97 6.05
C GLY A 235 -5.42 17.42 5.32
N CYS A 236 -5.61 16.40 4.48
CA CYS A 236 -4.56 15.94 3.58
C CYS A 236 -4.38 16.94 2.44
N SER A 237 -3.15 17.15 2.04
CA SER A 237 -2.82 17.95 0.84
C SER A 237 -2.66 17.09 -0.41
N HIS A 238 -2.52 15.78 -0.22
CA HIS A 238 -2.25 14.83 -1.29
C HIS A 238 -2.96 13.50 -1.06
N LEU A 239 -3.32 12.85 -2.16
CA LEU A 239 -3.71 11.44 -2.23
C LEU A 239 -2.67 10.68 -3.05
N ILE A 240 -2.12 9.60 -2.51
CA ILE A 240 -1.01 8.82 -3.09
C ILE A 240 -1.46 7.38 -3.29
N THR A 241 -0.97 6.72 -4.33
CA THR A 241 -1.24 5.29 -4.57
C THR A 241 -0.11 4.63 -5.38
N CYS A 242 0.15 3.36 -5.10
CA CYS A 242 0.98 2.49 -5.95
C CYS A 242 0.05 1.66 -6.84
N ALA A 243 -0.06 2.03 -8.10
CA ALA A 243 -0.98 1.45 -9.07
C ALA A 243 -0.28 0.36 -9.92
N THR A 244 -0.57 -0.90 -9.63
CA THR A 244 0.02 -2.06 -10.32
C THR A 244 -0.79 -2.51 -11.55
N ALA A 245 -2.08 -2.17 -11.60
CA ALA A 245 -2.98 -2.56 -12.68
C ALA A 245 -3.25 -1.42 -13.67
N VAL A 246 -3.26 -1.72 -14.96
CA VAL A 246 -3.55 -0.77 -16.05
C VAL A 246 -4.91 -0.09 -15.85
N ALA A 247 -5.91 -0.85 -15.41
CA ALA A 247 -7.25 -0.33 -15.12
C ALA A 247 -7.22 0.77 -14.04
N SER A 248 -6.48 0.54 -12.95
CA SER A 248 -6.33 1.50 -11.85
C SER A 248 -5.51 2.72 -12.27
N GLN A 249 -4.41 2.53 -12.99
CA GLN A 249 -3.60 3.64 -13.53
C GLN A 249 -4.44 4.55 -14.43
N ASN A 250 -5.24 3.98 -15.32
CA ASN A 250 -6.14 4.74 -16.19
C ASN A 250 -7.26 5.45 -15.42
N LEU A 251 -7.81 4.82 -14.37
CA LEU A 251 -8.77 5.46 -13.49
C LEU A 251 -8.14 6.68 -12.79
N PHE A 252 -6.94 6.54 -12.22
CA PHE A 252 -6.26 7.62 -11.53
C PHE A 252 -5.93 8.79 -12.47
N ARG A 253 -5.43 8.53 -13.68
CA ARG A 253 -5.19 9.58 -14.69
C ARG A 253 -6.45 10.36 -15.04
N LYS A 254 -7.60 9.68 -15.17
CA LYS A 254 -8.90 10.35 -15.41
C LYS A 254 -9.30 11.31 -14.29
N PHE A 255 -8.85 11.04 -13.06
CA PHE A 255 -9.07 11.90 -11.89
C PHE A 255 -7.94 12.90 -11.65
N GLY A 256 -7.00 13.04 -12.59
CA GLY A 256 -5.94 14.06 -12.53
C GLY A 256 -4.68 13.63 -11.76
N PHE A 257 -4.57 12.36 -11.36
CA PHE A 257 -3.33 11.87 -10.77
C PHE A 257 -2.19 11.93 -11.78
N LYS A 258 -1.01 12.28 -11.29
CA LYS A 258 0.24 12.29 -12.04
C LYS A 258 1.12 11.14 -11.58
N THR A 259 1.72 10.45 -12.53
CA THR A 259 2.76 9.46 -12.27
C THR A 259 4.05 10.18 -11.87
N ILE A 260 4.59 9.85 -10.71
CA ILE A 260 5.85 10.42 -10.21
C ILE A 260 7.01 9.42 -10.29
N ARG A 261 6.70 8.12 -10.30
CA ARG A 261 7.66 7.05 -10.55
C ARG A 261 6.96 5.91 -11.28
N LYS A 262 7.64 5.31 -12.25
CA LYS A 262 7.21 4.07 -12.91
C LYS A 262 8.35 3.05 -12.76
N VAL A 263 8.04 1.87 -12.27
CA VAL A 263 8.98 0.75 -12.18
C VAL A 263 8.53 -0.33 -13.16
N PRO A 264 9.29 -0.57 -14.25
CA PRO A 264 8.96 -1.63 -15.20
C PRO A 264 9.03 -3.01 -14.54
N PHE A 265 8.06 -3.89 -14.80
CA PHE A 265 8.03 -5.23 -14.20
C PHE A 265 9.27 -6.06 -14.56
N HIS A 266 9.78 -5.91 -15.78
CA HIS A 266 11.00 -6.62 -16.23
C HIS A 266 12.28 -6.17 -15.51
N SER A 267 12.24 -5.05 -14.78
CA SER A 267 13.41 -4.53 -14.05
C SER A 267 13.60 -5.18 -12.68
N PHE A 268 12.57 -5.83 -12.14
CA PHE A 268 12.58 -6.39 -10.80
C PHE A 268 12.93 -7.88 -10.85
N LEU A 269 14.18 -8.21 -10.50
CA LEU A 269 14.72 -9.55 -10.59
C LEU A 269 14.77 -10.23 -9.21
N ASP A 270 14.52 -11.53 -9.19
CA ASP A 270 14.78 -12.43 -8.05
C ASP A 270 15.54 -13.64 -8.59
N ASP A 271 16.78 -13.80 -8.12
CA ASP A 271 17.71 -14.82 -8.60
C ASP A 271 17.94 -14.72 -10.13
N GLY A 272 18.10 -13.50 -10.64
CA GLY A 272 18.38 -13.17 -12.03
C GLY A 272 17.17 -13.19 -12.97
N VAL A 273 15.98 -13.53 -12.47
CA VAL A 273 14.78 -13.71 -13.29
C VAL A 273 13.73 -12.64 -12.98
N PRO A 274 13.14 -11.97 -13.99
CA PRO A 274 11.99 -11.09 -13.77
C PRO A 274 10.79 -11.88 -13.23
N ILE A 275 10.28 -11.49 -12.06
CA ILE A 275 9.22 -12.25 -11.38
C ILE A 275 7.80 -11.87 -11.82
N PHE A 276 7.62 -10.65 -12.33
CA PHE A 276 6.33 -10.15 -12.82
C PHE A 276 6.24 -10.29 -14.34
N ALA A 277 6.60 -11.46 -14.85
CA ALA A 277 6.46 -11.79 -16.27
C ALA A 277 5.02 -12.22 -16.58
N GLY A 278 4.45 -11.70 -17.68
CA GLY A 278 3.14 -12.16 -18.16
C GLY A 278 1.96 -11.76 -17.28
N VAL A 279 1.96 -10.55 -16.73
CA VAL A 279 0.76 -9.99 -16.08
C VAL A 279 -0.43 -10.01 -17.04
N HIS A 280 -1.58 -10.46 -16.55
CA HIS A 280 -2.74 -10.76 -17.41
C HIS A 280 -3.39 -9.53 -18.06
N ASP A 281 -3.14 -8.33 -17.54
CA ASP A 281 -3.66 -7.08 -18.07
C ASP A 281 -2.71 -6.39 -19.06
N ASN A 282 -1.58 -7.04 -19.38
CA ASN A 282 -0.50 -6.52 -20.24
C ASN A 282 0.12 -5.21 -19.71
N GLY A 283 0.03 -4.94 -18.40
CA GLY A 283 0.74 -3.83 -17.78
C GLY A 283 2.26 -3.97 -17.91
N GLU A 284 2.95 -2.85 -18.10
CA GLU A 284 4.42 -2.84 -18.25
C GLU A 284 5.15 -2.62 -16.92
N GLY A 285 4.45 -2.17 -15.88
CA GLY A 285 5.04 -1.81 -14.61
C GLY A 285 4.04 -1.20 -13.64
N ALA A 286 4.50 -1.00 -12.40
CA ALA A 286 3.76 -0.29 -11.38
C ALA A 286 4.08 1.20 -11.43
N GLU A 287 3.10 2.02 -11.06
CA GLU A 287 3.22 3.47 -11.04
C GLU A 287 2.90 4.02 -9.65
N LEU A 288 3.85 4.74 -9.08
CA LEU A 288 3.57 5.62 -7.95
C LEU A 288 2.90 6.87 -8.50
N MET A 289 1.67 7.11 -8.07
CA MET A 289 0.83 8.19 -8.57
C MET A 289 0.37 9.10 -7.43
N ILE A 290 0.28 10.39 -7.72
CA ILE A 290 -0.11 11.41 -6.75
C ILE A 290 -1.17 12.37 -7.32
N LEU A 291 -2.12 12.76 -6.47
CA LEU A 291 -3.05 13.85 -6.70
C LEU A 291 -2.85 14.90 -5.61
N SER A 292 -2.55 16.15 -6.00
CA SER A 292 -2.64 17.30 -5.10
C SER A 292 -4.10 17.71 -4.98
N ILE A 293 -4.56 17.90 -3.74
CA ILE A 293 -5.95 18.21 -3.39
C ILE A 293 -6.05 19.56 -2.69
#